data_AF-A0A1H9VE22-F1
#
_entry.id   AF-A0A1H9VE22-F1
#
_cell.length_a   1.000
_cell.length_b   1.000
_cell.length_c   1.000
_cell.angle_alpha   90.00
_cell.angle_beta   90.00
_cell.angle_gamma   90.00
#
_symmetry.space_group_name_H-M   'P 1'
#
loop_
_entity.id
_entity.type
_entity.pdbx_description
1 polymer ?
#
loop_
_entity_poly.entity_id
_entity_poly.type
_entity_poly.pdbx_seq_one_letter_code
_entity_poly.pdbx_strand_id
1 'polypeptide(L)'
;MRTVHCMEYVHSIQYHRRSRNGRLTLSYVESVTDHGWYIKKEADWKSRYTIACATEYLARVSAEAGTFAITVWRESERVCTVGIDWNPPNR
;
A
#
# COMPACT_ATOMS: atom_id res chain seq x y z
N MET A 1 -36.37 -7.50 1.22
CA MET A 1 -35.04 -6.97 1.61
C MET A 1 -34.22 -6.85 0.33
N ARG A 2 -33.80 -5.65 -0.08
CA ARG A 2 -32.90 -5.47 -1.22
C ARG A 2 -31.48 -5.72 -0.73
N THR A 3 -30.89 -6.84 -1.14
CA THR A 3 -29.46 -7.08 -0.96
C THR A 3 -28.71 -6.06 -1.82
N VAL A 4 -28.22 -4.99 -1.20
CA VAL A 4 -27.28 -4.09 -1.85
C VAL A 4 -25.99 -4.88 -1.98
N HIS A 5 -25.68 -5.37 -3.19
CA HIS A 5 -24.34 -5.84 -3.50
C HIS A 5 -23.40 -4.63 -3.38
N CYS A 6 -22.76 -4.47 -2.22
CA CYS A 6 -21.59 -3.60 -2.13
C CYS A 6 -20.53 -4.28 -2.98
N MET A 7 -20.18 -3.70 -4.13
CA MET A 7 -19.03 -4.17 -4.89
C MET A 7 -17.80 -3.97 -4.01
N GLU A 8 -17.27 -5.07 -3.47
CA GLU A 8 -15.98 -5.07 -2.78
C GLU A 8 -14.89 -5.02 -3.84
N TYR A 9 -14.15 -3.92 -3.88
CA TYR A 9 -13.00 -3.74 -4.76
C TYR A 9 -11.75 -4.17 -4.01
N VAL A 10 -11.08 -5.20 -4.52
CA VAL A 10 -9.85 -5.71 -3.91
C VAL A 10 -8.64 -5.01 -4.52
N HIS A 11 -7.80 -4.45 -3.66
CA HIS A 11 -6.49 -3.92 -3.98
C HIS A 11 -5.40 -4.83 -3.41
N SER A 12 -4.33 -5.02 -4.19
CA SER A 12 -3.09 -5.64 -3.73
C SER A 12 -2.05 -4.55 -3.54
N ILE A 13 -1.56 -4.37 -2.32
CA ILE A 13 -0.48 -3.44 -2.00
C ILE A 13 0.81 -4.23 -1.87
N GLN A 14 1.79 -3.92 -2.71
CA GLN A 14 3.08 -4.59 -2.72
C GLN A 14 4.16 -3.68 -2.15
N TYR A 15 4.93 -4.19 -1.19
CA TYR A 15 5.98 -3.48 -0.49
C TYR A 15 7.33 -4.01 -0.94
N HIS A 16 8.02 -3.25 -1.77
CA HIS A 16 9.36 -3.59 -2.22
C HIS A 16 10.40 -2.87 -1.39
N ARG A 17 11.27 -3.59 -0.69
CA ARG A 17 12.40 -3.01 0.02
C ARG A 17 13.53 -2.72 -0.96
N ARG A 18 14.12 -1.53 -0.82
CA ARG A 18 15.30 -1.12 -1.59
C ARG A 18 16.57 -1.58 -0.89
N SER A 19 17.41 -2.34 -1.59
CA SER A 19 18.75 -2.68 -1.11
C SER A 19 19.74 -1.54 -1.36
N ARG A 20 20.94 -1.62 -0.74
CA ARG A 20 22.00 -0.61 -0.87
C ARG A 20 22.42 -0.33 -2.32
N ASN A 21 22.38 -1.34 -3.19
CA ASN A 21 22.68 -1.19 -4.62
C ASN A 21 21.47 -0.67 -5.45
N GLY A 22 20.38 -0.27 -4.80
CA GLY A 22 19.19 0.27 -5.44
C GLY A 22 18.17 -0.75 -5.95
N ARG A 23 18.44 -2.06 -5.87
CA ARG A 23 17.49 -3.09 -6.31
C ARG A 23 16.26 -3.12 -5.41
N LEU A 24 15.08 -3.23 -6.02
CA LEU A 24 13.81 -3.42 -5.32
C LEU A 24 13.52 -4.91 -5.20
N THR A 25 13.24 -5.38 -3.98
CA THR A 25 12.87 -6.79 -3.70
C THR A 25 11.52 -6.82 -3.00
N LEU A 26 10.57 -7.59 -3.51
CA LEU A 26 9.26 -7.75 -2.88
C LEU A 26 9.44 -8.35 -1.48
N SER A 27 9.03 -7.61 -0.46
CA SER A 27 9.14 -8.01 0.95
C SER A 27 7.79 -8.38 1.55
N TYR A 28 6.73 -7.64 1.20
CA TYR A 28 5.39 -7.89 1.72
C TYR A 28 4.31 -7.67 0.67
N VAL A 29 3.16 -8.32 0.86
CA VAL A 29 1.93 -8.11 0.11
C VAL A 29 0.77 -7.99 1.09
N GLU A 30 -0.03 -6.93 0.96
CA GLU A 30 -1.28 -6.73 1.69
C GLU A 30 -2.45 -6.76 0.70
N SER A 31 -3.55 -7.40 1.06
CA SER A 31 -4.82 -7.31 0.33
C SER A 31 -5.79 -6.44 1.11
N VAL A 32 -6.38 -5.44 0.44
CA VAL A 32 -7.30 -4.47 1.05
C VAL A 32 -8.58 -4.41 0.23
N THR A 33 -9.73 -4.49 0.88
CA THR A 33 -11.04 -4.26 0.26
C THR A 33 -11.48 -2.82 0.45
N ASP A 34 -11.94 -2.15 -0.60
CA ASP A 34 -12.61 -0.86 -0.52
C ASP A 34 -13.91 -0.84 -1.33
N HIS A 35 -14.75 0.16 -1.13
CA HIS A 35 -16.02 0.32 -1.85
C HIS A 35 -15.90 1.16 -3.14
N GLY A 36 -14.72 1.15 -3.77
CA GLY A 36 -14.41 1.87 -5.01
C GLY A 36 -14.23 3.38 -4.80
N TRP A 37 -13.95 3.81 -3.57
CA TRP A 37 -13.75 5.21 -3.23
C TRP A 37 -12.30 5.63 -3.48
N TYR A 38 -11.34 4.74 -3.22
CA TYR A 38 -9.92 5.04 -3.38
C TYR A 38 -9.56 5.40 -4.83
N ILE A 39 -10.12 4.68 -5.80
CA ILE A 39 -9.81 4.90 -7.22
C ILE A 39 -10.32 6.24 -7.76
N LYS A 40 -11.40 6.78 -7.18
CA LYS A 40 -12.04 8.06 -7.60
C LYS A 40 -11.29 9.30 -7.13
N LYS A 41 -10.17 9.14 -6.42
CA LYS A 41 -9.40 10.24 -5.84
C LYS A 41 -8.24 10.69 -6.72
N GLU A 42 -7.86 11.95 -6.57
CA GLU A 42 -6.70 12.54 -7.22
C GLU A 42 -5.38 11.92 -6.73
N ALA A 43 -4.33 12.05 -7.55
CA ALA A 43 -3.03 11.41 -7.32
C ALA A 43 -2.37 11.80 -5.98
N ASP A 44 -2.42 13.08 -5.62
CA ASP A 44 -1.89 13.59 -4.35
C ASP A 44 -2.61 12.97 -3.14
N TRP A 45 -3.94 12.87 -3.23
CA TRP A 45 -4.74 12.27 -2.18
C TRP A 45 -4.42 10.79 -2.02
N LYS A 46 -4.34 10.05 -3.13
CA LYS A 46 -3.97 8.63 -3.15
C LYS A 46 -2.60 8.39 -2.53
N SER A 47 -1.63 9.25 -2.84
CA SER A 47 -0.27 9.15 -2.31
C SER A 47 -0.24 9.29 -0.80
N ARG A 48 -0.88 10.34 -0.25
CA ARG A 48 -0.94 10.57 1.20
C ARG A 48 -1.66 9.43 1.94
N TYR A 49 -2.78 8.98 1.38
CA TYR A 49 -3.53 7.88 1.96
C TYR A 49 -2.74 6.57 1.95
N THR A 50 -2.08 6.26 0.84
CA THR A 50 -1.22 5.06 0.73
C THR A 50 -0.08 5.10 1.73
N ILE A 51 0.52 6.27 1.97
CA ILE A 51 1.58 6.43 2.98
C ILE A 51 1.07 6.13 4.39
N ALA A 52 -0.13 6.60 4.74
CA ALA A 52 -0.73 6.30 6.03
C ALA A 52 -1.00 4.80 6.19
N CYS A 53 -1.64 4.16 5.20
CA CYS A 53 -1.91 2.71 5.24
C CYS A 53 -0.61 1.90 5.31
N ALA A 54 0.41 2.28 4.53
CA ALA A 54 1.69 1.60 4.55
C ALA A 54 2.42 1.73 5.88
N THR A 55 2.33 2.88 6.53
CA THR A 55 2.91 3.13 7.87
C THR A 55 2.27 2.20 8.90
N GLU A 56 0.94 2.12 8.93
CA GLU A 56 0.21 1.22 9.82
C GLU A 56 0.54 -0.26 9.54
N TYR A 57 0.60 -0.64 8.26
CA TYR A 57 0.94 -2.00 7.87
C TYR A 57 2.34 -2.40 8.31
N LEU A 58 3.36 -1.57 8.00
CA LEU A 58 4.75 -1.85 8.33
C LEU A 58 4.97 -1.92 9.85
N ALA A 59 4.28 -1.09 10.63
CA ALA A 59 4.24 -1.20 12.08
C ALA A 59 3.63 -2.54 12.53
N ARG A 60 2.47 -2.90 11.97
CA ARG A 60 1.73 -4.13 12.31
C ARG A 60 2.54 -5.39 12.05
N VAL A 61 3.22 -5.47 10.92
CA VAL A 61 4.09 -6.62 10.58
C VAL A 61 5.49 -6.53 11.21
N SER A 62 5.75 -5.49 12.00
CA SER A 62 7.05 -5.26 12.64
C SER A 62 8.21 -5.23 11.64
N ALA A 63 7.99 -4.57 10.49
CA ALA A 63 8.98 -4.50 9.42
C ALA A 63 10.27 -3.81 9.91
N GLU A 64 11.41 -4.37 9.52
CA GLU A 64 12.71 -3.73 9.72
C GLU A 64 12.79 -2.35 9.04
N ALA A 65 13.55 -1.44 9.64
CA ALA A 65 13.85 -0.14 9.06
C ALA A 65 14.42 -0.24 7.64
N GLY A 66 14.09 0.73 6.78
CA GLY A 66 14.64 0.84 5.44
C GLY A 66 13.74 1.60 4.47
N THR A 67 14.22 1.78 3.25
CA THR A 67 13.46 2.44 2.19
C THR A 67 12.57 1.44 1.45
N PHE A 68 11.29 1.75 1.31
CA PHE A 68 10.30 0.95 0.61
C PHE A 68 9.71 1.72 -0.57
N ALA A 69 9.51 1.02 -1.69
CA ALA A 69 8.60 1.40 -2.77
C ALA A 69 7.31 0.60 -2.61
N ILE A 70 6.21 1.30 -2.41
CA ILE A 70 4.88 0.73 -2.14
C ILE A 70 4.02 0.97 -3.36
N THR A 71 3.56 -0.11 -3.99
CA THR A 71 2.75 -0.05 -5.20
C THR A 71 1.37 -0.62 -4.93
N VAL A 72 0.33 0.16 -5.21
CA VAL A 72 -1.05 -0.30 -5.15
C VAL A 72 -1.46 -0.80 -6.53
N TRP A 73 -1.92 -2.04 -6.58
CA TRP A 73 -2.44 -2.70 -7.76
C TRP A 73 -3.93 -2.97 -7.61
N ARG A 74 -4.63 -2.86 -8.73
CA ARG A 74 -5.98 -3.37 -8.91
C ARG A 74 -5.95 -4.31 -10.09
N GLU A 75 -6.14 -5.61 -9.84
CA GLU A 75 -5.91 -6.64 -10.85
C GLU A 75 -4.52 -6.46 -11.49
N SER A 76 -4.45 -6.17 -12.79
CA SER A 76 -3.21 -5.87 -13.52
C SER A 76 -2.88 -4.38 -13.65
N GLU A 77 -3.74 -3.48 -13.17
CA GLU A 77 -3.57 -2.03 -13.27
C GLU A 77 -2.79 -1.49 -12.05
N ARG A 78 -1.73 -0.73 -12.33
CA ARG A 78 -0.99 0.00 -11.30
C ARG A 78 -1.71 1.32 -10.98
N VAL A 79 -2.25 1.43 -9.77
CA VAL A 79 -3.03 2.59 -9.34
C VAL A 79 -2.13 3.72 -8.83
N CYS A 80 -1.15 3.40 -7.98
CA CYS A 80 -0.19 4.39 -7.48
C CYS A 80 1.12 3.72 -7.06
N THR A 81 2.18 4.51 -6.91
CA THR A 81 3.41 4.08 -6.24
C THR A 81 3.95 5.21 -5.39
N VAL A 82 4.28 4.92 -4.14
CA VAL A 82 4.87 5.88 -3.19
C VAL A 82 6.17 5.33 -2.60
N GLY A 83 7.09 6.22 -2.26
CA GLY A 83 8.30 5.88 -1.51
C GLY A 83 8.15 6.25 -0.04
N ILE A 84 8.64 5.39 0.86
CA ILE A 84 8.72 5.67 2.30
C ILE A 84 10.09 5.26 2.82
N ASP A 85 10.74 6.13 3.57
CA ASP A 85 11.85 5.77 4.45
C ASP A 85 11.28 5.36 5.81
N TRP A 86 11.11 4.04 5.98
CA TRP A 86 10.50 3.47 7.17
C TRP A 86 11.52 3.38 8.30
N ASN A 87 11.16 3.98 9.43
CA ASN A 87 11.85 3.79 10.70
C ASN A 87 10.81 3.36 11.74
N PRO A 88 10.85 2.12 12.25
CA PRO A 88 9.87 1.64 13.20
C PRO A 88 9.89 2.52 14.46
N PRO A 89 8.72 2.85 15.04
CA PRO A 89 8.68 3.56 16.31
C PRO A 89 9.43 2.75 17.37
N ASN A 90 10.27 3.42 18.18
CA ASN A 90 10.98 2.78 19.30
C ASN A 90 9.93 2.02 20.15
N ARG A 91 10.06 0.69 20.18
CA ARG A 91 9.21 -0.17 21.01
C ARG A 91 9.52 0.03 22.48
#